data_AF-A0A285P223-F1
#
_entry.id   AF-A0A285P223-F1
#
_cell.length_a   1.000
_cell.length_b   1.000
_cell.length_c   1.000
_cell.angle_alpha   90.00
_cell.angle_beta   90.00
_cell.angle_gamma   90.00
#
_symmetry.space_group_name_H-M   'P 1'
#
loop_
_entity.id
_entity.type
_entity.pdbx_description
1 polymer ?
#
loop_
_entity_poly.entity_id
_entity_poly.type
_entity_poly.pdbx_seq_one_letter_code
_entity_poly.pdbx_strand_id
1 'polypeptide(L)' 'PVAFIERGTTHEQRTLISSLLEVSQSPPEVNPPAVMVVGKVVKLSFYLKVLGKYNYNLNLCTILQRNK' A
#
# COMPACT_ATOMS: atom_id res chain seq x y z
N PRO A 1 10.75 -10.61 -0.99
CA PRO A 1 10.15 -9.27 -0.80
C PRO A 1 9.42 -9.22 0.52
N VAL A 2 9.57 -8.10 1.22
CA VAL A 2 8.95 -7.83 2.52
C VAL A 2 8.27 -6.47 2.45
N ALA A 3 7.13 -6.32 3.13
CA ALA A 3 6.50 -5.03 3.36
C ALA A 3 6.22 -4.84 4.85
N PHE A 4 6.49 -3.64 5.36
CA PHE A 4 6.01 -3.19 6.66
C PHE A 4 4.87 -2.21 6.43
N ILE A 5 3.76 -2.42 7.13
CA ILE A 5 2.55 -1.59 7.06
C ILE A 5 2.29 -1.03 8.44
N GLU A 6 2.67 0.22 8.66
CA GLU A 6 2.38 0.95 9.90
C GLU A 6 0.94 1.48 9.87
N ARG A 7 0.27 1.51 11.02
CA ARG A 7 -1.06 2.14 11.20
C ARG A 7 -2.03 1.74 10.08
N GLY A 8 -2.11 0.44 9.80
CA GLY A 8 -2.90 -0.10 8.70
C GLY A 8 -4.35 0.38 8.73
N THR A 9 -4.92 0.66 7.56
CA THR A 9 -6.29 1.16 7.35
C THR A 9 -6.59 2.59 7.84
N THR A 10 -5.61 3.33 8.36
CA THR A 10 -5.77 4.74 8.74
C THR A 10 -5.24 5.69 7.65
N HIS A 11 -5.55 6.98 7.78
CA HIS A 11 -5.00 8.03 6.90
C HIS A 11 -3.49 8.23 7.05
N GLU A 12 -2.91 7.79 8.17
CA GLU A 12 -1.49 7.89 8.48
C GLU A 12 -0.70 6.63 8.08
N GLN A 13 -1.34 5.71 7.35
CA GLN A 13 -0.74 4.45 6.94
C GLN A 13 0.54 4.70 6.13
N ARG A 14 1.65 4.08 6.57
CA ARG A 14 2.94 4.11 5.87
C ARG A 14 3.32 2.70 5.47
N THR A 15 3.65 2.50 4.19
CA THR A 15 4.13 1.22 3.67
C THR A 15 5.59 1.33 3.28
N LEU A 16 6.45 0.49 3.86
CA LEU A 16 7.86 0.37 3.52
C LEU A 16 8.09 -0.97 2.84
N ILE A 17 8.84 -0.98 1.73
CA ILE A 17 9.17 -2.17 0.97
C ILE A 17 10.65 -2.48 1.16
N SER A 18 10.97 -3.75 1.42
CA SER A 18 12.33 -4.22 1.67
C SER A 18 12.53 -5.67 1.20
N SER A 19 13.67 -6.27 1.53
CA SER A 19 14.00 -7.68 1.33
C SER A 19 14.34 -8.35 2.67
N LEU A 20 14.24 -9.68 2.75
CA LEU A 20 14.65 -10.40 3.97
C LEU A 20 16.14 -10.21 4.29
N LEU A 21 16.97 -10.07 3.25
CA LEU A 21 18.41 -9.80 3.40
C LEU A 21 18.63 -8.44 4.08
N GLU A 22 18.00 -7.39 3.57
CA GLU A 22 18.09 -6.04 4.14
C GLU A 22 17.54 -6.02 5.57
N VAL A 23 16.38 -6.66 5.83
CA VAL A 23 15.84 -6.80 7.18
C VAL A 23 16.83 -7.48 8.14
N SER A 24 17.60 -8.47 7.66
CA SER A 24 18.59 -9.17 8.50
C SER A 24 19.87 -8.39 8.77
N GLN A 25 20.22 -7.43 7.91
CA GLN A 25 21.50 -6.71 7.97
C GLN A 25 21.36 -5.28 8.48
N SER A 26 20.31 -4.59 8.03
CA SER A 26 20.02 -3.18 8.32
C SER A 26 18.52 -2.97 8.22
N PRO A 27 17.74 -3.40 9.24
CA PRO A 27 16.29 -3.34 9.18
C PRO A 27 15.79 -1.89 9.02
N PRO A 28 14.73 -1.68 8.22
CA PRO A 28 14.13 -0.35 8.08
C PRO A 28 13.53 0.10 9.41
N GLU A 29 13.53 1.41 9.64
CA GLU A 29 12.86 2.02 10.79
C GLU A 29 11.33 1.92 10.64
N VAL A 30 10.69 1.24 11.59
CA VAL A 30 9.26 0.93 11.58
C VAL A 30 8.65 1.34 12.92
N ASN A 31 7.62 2.18 12.88
CA ASN A 31 6.90 2.60 14.08
C ASN A 31 5.71 1.66 14.36
N PRO A 32 5.63 1.02 15.54
CA PRO A 32 4.43 0.28 15.96
C PRO A 32 3.20 1.19 16.12
N PRO A 33 1.97 0.67 15.92
CA PRO A 33 1.64 -0.68 15.48
C PRO A 33 1.92 -0.87 13.97
N ALA A 34 2.54 -2.01 13.64
CA ALA A 34 2.88 -2.35 12.27
C ALA A 34 2.76 -3.87 11.99
N VAL A 35 2.47 -4.22 10.74
CA VAL A 35 2.44 -5.61 10.25
C VAL A 35 3.56 -5.84 9.24
N MET A 36 4.29 -6.94 9.39
CA MET A 36 5.29 -7.40 8.40
C MET A 36 4.69 -8.49 7.51
N VAL A 37 4.67 -8.27 6.20
CA VAL A 37 4.21 -9.24 5.20
C VAL A 37 5.40 -9.74 4.41
N VAL A 38 5.59 -11.06 4.36
CA VAL A 38 6.70 -11.70 3.65
C VAL A 38 6.17 -12.53 2.48
N GLY A 39 6.71 -12.31 1.27
CA GLY A 39 6.45 -13.18 0.13
C GLY A 39 6.33 -12.46 -1.20
N LYS A 40 6.08 -13.24 -2.27
CA LYS A 40 5.88 -12.69 -3.63
C LYS A 40 4.63 -11.80 -3.74
N VAL A 41 3.64 -12.02 -2.88
CA VAL A 41 2.39 -11.22 -2.79
C VAL A 41 2.62 -9.73 -2.61
N VAL A 42 3.73 -9.32 -1.98
CA VAL A 42 4.10 -7.90 -1.81
C VAL A 42 4.20 -7.17 -3.16
N LYS A 43 4.63 -7.86 -4.23
CA LYS A 43 4.72 -7.28 -5.58
C LYS A 43 3.35 -6.92 -6.17
N LEU A 44 2.29 -7.60 -5.75
CA LEU A 44 0.92 -7.32 -6.23
C LEU A 44 0.41 -5.97 -5.74
N SER A 45 0.95 -5.45 -4.63
CA SER A 45 0.51 -4.18 -4.05
C SER A 45 0.61 -3.00 -5.01
N PHE A 46 1.61 -2.99 -5.89
CA PHE A 46 1.77 -1.97 -6.93
C PHE A 46 0.61 -2.00 -7.94
N TYR A 47 0.34 -3.18 -8.50
CA TYR A 47 -0.72 -3.36 -9.50
C TYR A 47 -2.12 -3.09 -8.91
N LEU A 48 -2.38 -3.56 -7.69
CA LEU A 48 -3.68 -3.37 -7.03
C LEU A 48 -3.93 -1.90 -6.67
N LYS A 49 -2.90 -1.16 -6.24
CA LYS A 49 -3.02 0.30 -5.99
C LYS A 49 -3.37 1.07 -7.27
N VAL A 50 -2.76 0.68 -8.39
CA VAL A 50 -3.03 1.28 -9.70
C VAL A 50 -4.49 1.04 -10.09
N LEU A 51 -4.97 -0.21 -10.03
CA LEU A 51 -6.36 -0.55 -10.35
C LEU A 51 -7.39 0.12 -9.43
N GLY A 52 -7.07 0.24 -8.14
CA GLY A 52 -7.90 0.98 -7.18
C GLY A 52 -8.08 2.44 -7.61
N LYS A 53 -7.00 3.13 -7.98
CA LYS A 53 -7.06 4.54 -8.43
C LYS A 53 -7.92 4.74 -9.69
N TYR A 54 -7.89 3.81 -10.65
CA TYR A 54 -8.74 3.90 -11.84
C TYR A 54 -10.23 3.75 -11.50
N ASN A 55 -10.58 2.86 -10.57
CA ASN A 55 -11.97 2.68 -10.14
C ASN A 55 -12.57 3.90 -9.40
N TYR A 56 -11.76 4.66 -8.65
CA TYR A 56 -12.24 5.90 -8.02
C TYR A 56 -12.38 7.08 -9.00
N ASN A 57 -11.53 7.16 -10.03
CA ASN A 57 -11.63 8.21 -11.05
C ASN A 57 -12.80 8.01 -12.01
N LEU A 58 -13.18 6.76 -12.32
CA LEU A 58 -14.37 6.51 -13.14
C LEU A 58 -15.66 6.99 -12.45
N ASN A 59 -15.75 6.97 -11.12
CA ASN A 59 -16.96 7.37 -10.41
C ASN A 59 -17.13 8.90 -10.26
N LEU A 60 -16.06 9.71 -10.19
CA LEU A 60 -16.22 11.17 -10.06
C LEU A 60 -16.71 11.82 -11.37
N CYS A 61 -16.25 11.35 -12.53
CA CYS A 61 -16.69 11.91 -13.82
C CYS A 61 -18.15 11.58 -14.15
N THR A 62 -18.67 10.40 -13.79
CA THR A 62 -20.08 10.04 -14.10
C THR A 62 -21.08 10.69 -13.15
N ILE A 63 -20.72 10.96 -11.89
CA ILE A 63 -21.62 11.58 -10.92
C ILE A 63 -21.78 13.09 -11.20
N LEU A 64 -20.72 13.79 -11.59
CA LEU A 64 -20.78 15.22 -11.91
C LEU A 64 -21.47 15.54 -13.24
N GLN A 65 -21.60 14.56 -14.14
CA GLN A 65 -22.30 14.72 -15.43
C GLN A 65 -23.79 14.36 -15.38
N ARG A 66 -24.31 13.86 -14.26
CA ARG A 66 -25.75 13.55 -14.07
C ARG A 66 -26.58 14.70 -13.48
N ASN A 67 -25.97 15.82 -13.13
CA ASN A 67 -26.63 17.03 -12.61
C ASN A 67 -26.46 18.24 -13.55
N LYS A 68 -26.59 18.03 -14.86
CA LYS A 68 -26.81 19.10 -15.84
C LYS A 68 -27.97 18.72 -16.75
#